data_AF-A0A0F9RAI8-F1
#
_entry.id   AF-A0A0F9RAI8-F1
#
_cell.length_a   1.000
_cell.length_b   1.000
_cell.length_c   1.000
_cell.angle_alpha   90.00
_cell.angle_beta   90.00
_cell.angle_gamma   90.00
#
_symmetry.space_group_name_H-M   'P 1'
#
loop_
_entity.id
_entity.type
_entity.pdbx_description
1 polymer ?
#
loop_
_entity_poly.entity_id
_entity_poly.type
_entity_poly.pdbx_seq_one_letter_code
_entity_poly.pdbx_strand_id
1 'polypeptide(L)'
;MESSKNANYLVLAFVFLIVGVALLGSVATSTNERTSKTDVTGESFDLVALGCVVATLDGGQVNESSTNCNITVTYPPTSWKVQDCPLASVTVRNSTTDFTATTDYNLFEASGVVQMLNTTDTQEGFANTTLGDYTYCTDDYLNSTWGRAVLNTVPGFFALALLGVSLWLFYAVFKDNKIIS
;
A
#
# COMPACT_ATOMS: atom_id res chain seq x y z
N MET A 1 -12.69 40.15 -36.05
CA MET A 1 -13.33 38.88 -35.59
C MET A 1 -12.34 37.70 -35.51
N GLU A 2 -11.19 37.71 -36.21
CA GLU A 2 -10.16 36.65 -36.11
C GLU A 2 -9.40 36.67 -34.78
N SER A 3 -9.01 37.86 -34.31
CA SER A 3 -8.25 38.04 -33.05
C SER A 3 -8.96 37.47 -31.81
N SER A 4 -10.30 37.55 -31.74
CA SER A 4 -11.07 37.00 -30.61
C SER A 4 -11.15 35.47 -30.61
N LYS A 5 -11.07 34.82 -31.79
CA LYS A 5 -11.07 33.35 -31.87
C LYS A 5 -9.75 32.79 -31.36
N ASN A 6 -8.62 33.40 -31.74
CA ASN A 6 -7.29 32.98 -31.31
C ASN A 6 -7.10 33.17 -29.81
N ALA A 7 -7.61 34.27 -29.24
CA ALA A 7 -7.62 34.50 -27.80
C ALA A 7 -8.46 33.43 -27.06
N ASN A 8 -9.64 33.08 -27.58
CA ASN A 8 -10.48 32.04 -26.98
C ASN A 8 -9.81 30.66 -27.00
N TYR A 9 -9.12 30.28 -28.09
CA TYR A 9 -8.39 29.01 -28.14
C TYR A 9 -7.21 28.96 -27.17
N LEU A 10 -6.47 30.07 -27.00
CA LEU A 10 -5.39 30.17 -26.02
C LEU A 10 -5.89 30.06 -24.58
N VAL A 11 -6.98 30.76 -24.25
CA VAL A 11 -7.62 30.66 -22.92
C VAL A 11 -8.13 29.24 -22.67
N LEU A 12 -8.77 28.62 -23.67
CA LEU A 12 -9.24 27.24 -23.57
C LEU A 12 -8.09 26.26 -23.34
N ALA A 13 -6.98 26.41 -24.09
CA ALA A 13 -5.80 25.56 -23.94
C ALA A 13 -5.19 25.68 -22.55
N PHE A 14 -5.10 26.91 -22.03
CA PHE A 14 -4.56 27.17 -20.70
C PHE A 14 -5.44 26.59 -19.59
N VAL A 15 -6.76 26.80 -19.66
CA VAL A 15 -7.72 26.22 -18.70
C VAL A 15 -7.69 24.70 -18.75
N PHE A 16 -7.70 24.12 -19.94
CA PHE A 16 -7.67 22.67 -20.12
C PHE A 16 -6.39 22.04 -19.55
N LEU A 17 -5.24 22.68 -19.76
CA LEU A 17 -3.97 22.18 -19.24
C LEU A 17 -3.92 22.27 -17.71
N ILE A 18 -4.35 23.38 -17.11
CA ILE A 18 -4.38 23.54 -15.65
C ILE A 18 -5.31 22.51 -15.01
N VAL A 19 -6.55 22.39 -15.51
CA VAL A 19 -7.53 21.43 -14.96
C VAL A 19 -7.05 20.00 -15.19
N GLY A 20 -6.52 19.71 -16.38
CA GLY A 20 -5.98 18.39 -16.72
C GLY A 20 -4.85 17.97 -15.78
N VAL A 21 -3.85 18.84 -15.57
CA VAL A 21 -2.73 18.55 -14.66
C VAL A 21 -3.21 18.41 -13.21
N ALA A 22 -4.17 19.23 -12.77
CA ALA A 22 -4.75 19.12 -11.43
C ALA A 22 -5.46 17.78 -11.20
N LEU A 23 -6.17 17.27 -12.20
CA LEU A 23 -6.89 16.00 -12.11
C LEU A 23 -5.98 14.77 -12.27
N LEU A 24 -4.86 14.89 -13.00
CA LEU A 24 -3.93 13.79 -13.21
C LEU A 24 -3.41 13.21 -11.89
N GLY A 25 -3.11 14.09 -10.92
CA GLY A 25 -2.69 13.67 -9.57
C GLY A 25 -3.74 12.81 -8.87
N SER A 26 -5.00 13.26 -8.84
CA SER A 26 -6.09 12.49 -8.23
C SER A 26 -6.35 11.15 -8.92
N VAL A 27 -6.28 11.11 -10.25
CA VAL A 27 -6.42 9.86 -11.03
C VAL A 27 -5.28 8.89 -10.72
N ALA A 28 -4.05 9.39 -10.63
CA ALA A 28 -2.89 8.56 -10.27
C ALA A 28 -2.98 8.01 -8.85
N THR A 29 -3.36 8.84 -7.86
CA THR A 29 -3.54 8.40 -6.47
C THR A 29 -4.62 7.33 -6.36
N SER A 30 -5.81 7.58 -6.94
CA SER A 30 -6.92 6.63 -6.87
C SER A 30 -6.61 5.30 -7.58
N THR A 31 -5.83 5.36 -8.65
CA THR A 31 -5.30 4.16 -9.32
C THR A 31 -4.37 3.39 -8.39
N ASN A 32 -3.38 4.06 -7.80
CA ASN A 32 -2.40 3.43 -6.92
C ASN A 32 -3.05 2.77 -5.70
N GLU A 33 -4.03 3.43 -5.07
CA GLU A 33 -4.78 2.88 -3.92
C GLU A 33 -5.47 1.54 -4.26
N ARG A 34 -5.86 1.35 -5.53
CA ARG A 34 -6.54 0.13 -6.00
C ARG A 34 -5.59 -0.94 -6.55
N THR A 35 -4.33 -0.61 -6.80
CA THR A 35 -3.37 -1.54 -7.42
C THR A 35 -2.17 -1.87 -6.55
N SER A 36 -1.94 -1.08 -5.50
CA SER A 36 -0.80 -1.23 -4.59
C SER A 36 -1.26 -1.85 -3.28
N LYS A 37 -0.43 -2.74 -2.74
CA LYS A 37 -0.63 -3.23 -1.38
C LYS A 37 -0.24 -2.13 -0.39
N THR A 38 -0.75 -2.23 0.83
CA THR A 38 -0.44 -1.29 1.91
C THR A 38 0.52 -1.93 2.89
N ASP A 39 1.56 -1.19 3.27
CA ASP A 39 2.52 -1.60 4.28
C ASP A 39 2.10 -1.07 5.65
N VAL A 40 2.14 -1.96 6.64
CA VAL A 40 2.02 -1.64 8.06
C VAL A 40 3.39 -1.83 8.67
N THR A 41 3.87 -0.83 9.38
CA THR A 41 5.16 -0.87 10.07
C THR A 41 4.97 -0.53 11.54
N GLY A 42 5.55 -1.33 12.43
CA GLY A 42 5.58 -1.10 13.86
C GLY A 42 4.24 -1.35 14.54
N GLU A 43 3.43 -2.28 14.05
CA GLU A 43 2.23 -2.68 14.78
C GLU A 43 2.64 -3.32 16.11
N SER A 44 2.20 -2.72 17.21
CA SER A 44 2.63 -3.09 18.55
C SER A 44 1.69 -4.10 19.19
N PHE A 45 2.24 -5.22 19.63
CA PHE A 45 1.56 -6.28 20.35
C PHE A 45 2.15 -6.45 21.75
N ASP A 46 1.30 -6.35 22.77
CA ASP A 46 1.69 -6.61 24.16
C ASP A 46 1.43 -8.08 24.50
N LEU A 47 2.50 -8.87 24.51
CA LEU A 47 2.41 -10.30 24.77
C LEU A 47 2.02 -10.61 26.22
N VAL A 48 2.32 -9.71 27.16
CA VAL A 48 1.96 -9.87 28.57
C VAL A 48 0.47 -9.61 28.75
N ALA A 49 -0.05 -8.55 28.14
CA ALA A 49 -1.49 -8.25 28.15
C ALA A 49 -2.32 -9.37 27.50
N LEU A 50 -1.76 -10.02 26.47
CA LEU A 50 -2.37 -11.19 25.83
C LEU A 50 -2.30 -12.46 26.71
N GLY A 51 -1.46 -12.50 27.75
CA GLY A 51 -1.24 -13.72 28.54
C GLY A 51 -0.51 -14.81 27.75
N CYS A 52 0.28 -14.40 26.75
CA CYS A 52 1.20 -15.26 26.00
C CYS A 52 2.46 -15.55 26.81
N VAL A 53 2.72 -14.78 27.88
CA VAL A 53 3.96 -14.85 28.67
C VAL A 53 3.68 -15.41 30.05
N VAL A 54 4.55 -16.32 30.49
CA VAL A 54 4.59 -16.80 31.86
C VAL A 54 5.90 -16.30 32.48
N ALA A 55 5.79 -15.57 33.60
CA ALA A 55 6.96 -15.15 34.36
C ALA A 55 7.61 -16.37 35.01
N THR A 56 8.90 -16.58 34.77
CA THR A 56 9.72 -17.62 35.40
C THR A 56 10.90 -16.99 36.15
N LEU A 57 11.60 -17.79 36.95
CA LEU A 57 12.73 -17.33 37.78
C LEU A 57 13.92 -16.81 36.95
N ASP A 58 14.03 -17.23 35.69
CA ASP A 58 15.12 -16.89 34.76
C ASP A 58 14.69 -15.88 33.67
N GLY A 59 13.48 -15.34 33.74
CA GLY A 59 12.92 -14.43 32.72
C GLY A 59 11.46 -14.76 32.35
N GLY A 60 10.86 -13.98 31.45
CA GLY A 60 9.56 -14.29 30.86
C GLY A 60 9.69 -15.35 29.77
N GLN A 61 8.87 -16.41 29.80
CA GLN A 61 8.82 -17.43 28.75
C GLN A 61 7.54 -17.31 27.94
N VAL A 62 7.63 -17.55 26.64
CA VAL A 62 6.46 -17.65 25.75
C VAL A 62 5.76 -18.98 26.03
N ASN A 63 4.47 -18.94 26.32
CA ASN A 63 3.64 -20.12 26.52
C ASN A 63 2.94 -20.49 25.21
N GLU A 64 3.64 -21.27 24.38
CA GLU A 64 3.15 -21.74 23.08
C GLU A 64 1.82 -22.51 23.15
N SER A 65 1.53 -23.12 24.30
CA SER A 65 0.30 -23.89 24.53
C SER A 65 -0.92 -23.01 24.83
N SER A 66 -0.70 -21.72 25.10
CA SER A 66 -1.77 -20.75 25.32
C SER A 66 -2.42 -20.39 24.00
N THR A 67 -3.75 -20.51 23.92
CA THR A 67 -4.52 -20.01 22.77
C THR A 67 -4.36 -18.50 22.57
N ASN A 68 -3.94 -17.78 23.62
CA ASN A 68 -3.75 -16.35 23.58
C ASN A 68 -2.34 -15.94 23.09
N CYS A 69 -1.47 -16.91 22.78
CA CYS A 69 -0.16 -16.68 22.15
C CYS A 69 -0.23 -16.51 20.62
N ASN A 70 -1.44 -16.53 20.09
CA ASN A 70 -1.73 -16.28 18.68
C ASN A 70 -2.06 -14.80 18.49
N ILE A 71 -1.07 -14.05 18.04
CA ILE A 71 -1.22 -12.63 17.73
C ILE A 71 -1.95 -12.51 16.39
N THR A 72 -3.07 -11.80 16.35
CA THR A 72 -3.73 -11.48 15.08
C THR A 72 -3.41 -10.04 14.72
N VAL A 73 -2.94 -9.79 13.51
CA VAL A 73 -2.68 -8.44 13.03
C VAL A 73 -3.97 -7.62 12.93
N THR A 74 -3.87 -6.29 12.95
CA THR A 74 -5.03 -5.38 12.86
C THR A 74 -5.81 -5.56 11.55
N TYR A 75 -5.13 -5.84 10.44
CA TYR A 75 -5.76 -6.02 9.12
C TYR A 75 -5.57 -7.45 8.59
N PRO A 76 -6.25 -8.45 9.17
CA PRO A 76 -6.14 -9.82 8.71
C PRO A 76 -6.85 -9.99 7.34
N PRO A 77 -6.34 -10.84 6.45
CA PRO A 77 -6.99 -11.10 5.18
C PRO A 77 -8.33 -11.80 5.40
N THR A 78 -9.36 -11.32 4.70
CA THR A 78 -10.72 -11.89 4.75
C THR A 78 -11.26 -12.12 3.35
N SER A 79 -12.24 -13.01 3.21
CA SER A 79 -12.88 -13.34 1.93
C SER A 79 -11.85 -13.80 0.88
N TRP A 80 -11.89 -13.23 -0.33
CA TRP A 80 -10.98 -13.55 -1.42
C TRP A 80 -9.49 -13.32 -1.07
N LYS A 81 -9.18 -12.40 -0.14
CA LYS A 81 -7.80 -12.09 0.25
C LYS A 81 -7.11 -13.28 0.91
N VAL A 82 -7.86 -14.18 1.55
CA VAL A 82 -7.31 -15.40 2.17
C VAL A 82 -6.55 -16.25 1.14
N GLN A 83 -7.01 -16.28 -0.11
CA GLN A 83 -6.40 -17.09 -1.18
C GLN A 83 -5.54 -16.24 -2.14
N ASP A 84 -6.04 -15.09 -2.58
CA ASP A 84 -5.40 -14.36 -3.67
C ASP A 84 -4.53 -13.18 -3.21
N CYS A 85 -4.67 -12.74 -1.95
CA CYS A 85 -3.79 -11.74 -1.35
C CYS A 85 -3.57 -11.98 0.16
N PRO A 86 -2.92 -13.11 0.52
CA PRO A 86 -2.52 -13.33 1.90
C PRO A 86 -1.52 -12.25 2.34
N LEU A 87 -1.29 -12.15 3.65
CA LEU A 87 -0.25 -11.27 4.17
C LEU A 87 1.10 -11.61 3.54
N ALA A 88 1.90 -10.58 3.27
CA ALA A 88 3.23 -10.73 2.72
C ALA A 88 4.24 -9.92 3.53
N SER A 89 5.53 -10.24 3.35
CA SER A 89 6.64 -9.51 3.96
C SER A 89 6.52 -9.38 5.49
N VAL A 90 5.95 -10.40 6.15
CA VAL A 90 5.71 -10.33 7.59
C VAL A 90 7.01 -10.51 8.35
N THR A 91 7.41 -9.48 9.09
CA THR A 91 8.56 -9.53 9.99
C THR A 91 8.11 -9.16 11.38
N VAL A 92 8.56 -9.94 12.36
CA VAL A 92 8.24 -9.72 13.77
C VAL A 92 9.56 -9.43 14.49
N ARG A 93 9.58 -8.43 15.34
CA ARG A 93 10.77 -8.03 16.10
C ARG A 93 10.42 -7.54 17.48
N ASN A 94 11.37 -7.55 18.40
CA ASN A 94 11.28 -6.79 19.64
C ASN A 94 12.17 -5.53 19.54
N SER A 95 12.46 -4.87 20.66
CA SER A 95 13.32 -3.67 20.69
C SER A 95 14.81 -3.95 20.44
N THR A 96 15.24 -5.21 20.46
CA THR A 96 16.66 -5.63 20.49
C THR A 96 17.04 -6.61 19.38
N THR A 97 16.10 -7.41 18.88
CA THR A 97 16.30 -8.55 17.99
C THR A 97 15.13 -8.70 17.03
N ASP A 98 15.46 -8.97 15.76
CA ASP A 98 14.48 -9.41 14.77
C ASP A 98 14.26 -10.91 14.93
N PHE A 99 12.99 -11.33 14.98
CA PHE A 99 12.63 -12.74 15.09
C PHE A 99 12.62 -13.40 13.71
N THR A 100 12.98 -14.68 13.69
CA THR A 100 13.06 -15.48 12.46
C THR A 100 11.80 -16.32 12.29
N ALA A 101 11.15 -16.19 11.14
CA ALA A 101 10.00 -17.03 10.79
C ALA A 101 10.36 -18.53 10.87
N THR A 102 9.43 -19.36 11.32
CA THR A 102 9.54 -20.81 11.60
C THR A 102 10.47 -21.22 12.74
N THR A 103 11.35 -20.32 13.20
CA THR A 103 12.19 -20.57 14.36
C THR A 103 11.56 -19.97 15.61
N ASP A 104 11.30 -18.67 15.59
CA ASP A 104 10.79 -17.90 16.73
C ASP A 104 9.29 -17.66 16.66
N TYR A 105 8.69 -17.77 15.48
CA TYR A 105 7.25 -17.69 15.29
C TYR A 105 6.78 -18.50 14.07
N ASN A 106 5.57 -19.04 14.15
CA ASN A 106 4.86 -19.57 13.00
C ASN A 106 3.94 -18.51 12.43
N LEU A 107 3.99 -18.34 11.10
CA LEU A 107 3.16 -17.39 10.38
C LEU A 107 2.03 -18.11 9.64
N PHE A 108 0.80 -17.67 9.90
CA PHE A 108 -0.38 -18.10 9.18
C PHE A 108 -0.89 -16.94 8.32
N GLU A 109 -0.28 -16.76 7.15
CA GLU A 109 -0.51 -15.60 6.27
C GLU A 109 -1.98 -15.44 5.84
N ALA A 110 -2.71 -16.55 5.70
CA ALA A 110 -4.10 -16.59 5.25
C ALA A 110 -5.12 -16.22 6.35
N SER A 111 -4.74 -16.31 7.63
CA SER A 111 -5.56 -15.87 8.76
C SER A 111 -5.03 -14.59 9.42
N GLY A 112 -3.83 -14.15 9.05
CA GLY A 112 -3.15 -13.03 9.68
C GLY A 112 -2.70 -13.30 11.11
N VAL A 113 -2.45 -14.57 11.44
CA VAL A 113 -2.05 -14.99 12.78
C VAL A 113 -0.54 -15.25 12.82
N VAL A 114 0.11 -14.68 13.82
CA VAL A 114 1.49 -14.94 14.21
C VAL A 114 1.47 -15.69 15.54
N GLN A 115 1.88 -16.95 15.52
CA GLN A 115 2.01 -17.76 16.73
C GLN A 115 3.46 -17.69 17.20
N MET A 116 3.67 -17.10 18.37
CA MET A 116 5.00 -17.02 18.97
C MET A 116 5.45 -18.40 19.48
N LEU A 117 6.72 -18.74 19.25
CA LEU A 117 7.37 -19.94 19.75
C LEU A 117 8.28 -19.59 20.92
N ASN A 118 8.59 -20.58 21.76
CA ASN A 118 9.42 -20.41 22.94
C ASN A 118 10.86 -20.80 22.59
N THR A 119 11.60 -19.83 22.08
CA THR A 119 13.01 -19.95 21.71
C THR A 119 13.90 -19.09 22.59
N THR A 120 15.22 -19.29 22.52
CA THR A 120 16.19 -18.44 23.21
C THR A 120 16.03 -16.96 22.86
N ASP A 121 15.80 -16.63 21.59
CA ASP A 121 15.67 -15.22 21.15
C ASP A 121 14.37 -14.57 21.65
N THR A 122 13.28 -15.34 21.72
CA THR A 122 12.03 -14.86 22.33
C THR A 122 12.13 -14.74 23.86
N GLN A 123 13.08 -15.42 24.51
CA GLN A 123 13.31 -15.38 25.96
C GLN A 123 14.33 -14.31 26.40
N GLU A 124 15.46 -14.18 25.70
CA GLU A 124 16.62 -13.35 26.11
C GLU A 124 16.45 -11.85 25.84
N GLY A 125 15.38 -11.44 25.16
CA GLY A 125 15.13 -10.05 24.79
C GLY A 125 13.71 -9.59 25.10
N PHE A 126 13.05 -10.18 26.11
CA PHE A 126 11.63 -9.97 26.37
C PHE A 126 11.30 -8.50 26.71
N ALA A 127 11.12 -7.68 25.68
CA ALA A 127 10.41 -6.44 25.76
C ALA A 127 8.92 -6.77 25.80
N ASN A 128 8.16 -6.14 26.70
CA ASN A 128 6.71 -6.34 26.80
C ASN A 128 5.99 -6.12 25.46
N THR A 129 6.62 -5.39 24.53
CA THR A 129 6.10 -5.02 23.23
C THR A 129 6.87 -5.71 22.11
N THR A 130 6.15 -6.51 21.33
CA THR A 130 6.58 -7.05 20.04
C THR A 130 6.03 -6.17 18.92
N LEU A 131 6.83 -5.91 17.90
CA LEU A 131 6.47 -5.13 16.73
C LEU A 131 6.32 -6.04 15.51
N GLY A 132 5.24 -5.88 14.77
CA GLY A 132 5.02 -6.53 13.48
C GLY A 132 5.05 -5.52 12.34
N ASP A 133 5.79 -5.83 11.30
CA ASP A 133 5.67 -5.20 9.99
C ASP A 133 5.06 -6.22 9.01
N TYR A 134 4.14 -5.80 8.15
CA TYR A 134 3.53 -6.66 7.13
C TYR A 134 2.90 -5.84 6.01
N THR A 135 2.70 -6.49 4.88
CA THR A 135 2.02 -5.93 3.72
C THR A 135 0.68 -6.63 3.50
N TYR A 136 -0.40 -5.87 3.31
CA TYR A 136 -1.76 -6.39 3.10
C TYR A 136 -2.49 -5.74 1.92
N CYS A 137 -3.55 -6.37 1.44
CA CYS A 137 -4.46 -5.78 0.46
C CYS A 137 -5.63 -5.07 1.15
N THR A 138 -5.87 -3.80 0.80
CA THR A 138 -7.07 -3.04 1.22
C THR A 138 -8.34 -3.61 0.58
N ASP A 139 -9.51 -3.20 1.06
CA ASP A 139 -10.80 -3.67 0.51
C ASP A 139 -11.04 -3.22 -0.93
N ASP A 140 -10.50 -2.06 -1.31
CA ASP A 140 -10.57 -1.52 -2.67
C ASP A 140 -9.49 -2.09 -3.61
N TYR A 141 -8.60 -2.95 -3.10
CA TYR A 141 -7.57 -3.58 -3.90
C TYR A 141 -8.18 -4.45 -5.00
N LEU A 142 -7.76 -4.21 -6.23
CA LEU A 142 -8.23 -4.95 -7.38
C LEU A 142 -7.54 -6.32 -7.45
N ASN A 143 -8.29 -7.40 -7.18
CA ASN A 143 -7.77 -8.77 -7.19
C ASN A 143 -7.25 -9.22 -8.59
N SER A 144 -7.79 -8.68 -9.69
CA SER A 144 -7.35 -9.04 -11.04
C SER A 144 -5.99 -8.45 -11.41
N THR A 145 -4.99 -9.31 -11.65
CA THR A 145 -3.65 -8.91 -12.12
C THR A 145 -3.70 -8.11 -13.43
N TRP A 146 -4.50 -8.56 -14.39
CA TRP A 146 -4.68 -7.83 -15.65
C TRP A 146 -5.39 -6.49 -15.42
N GLY A 147 -6.41 -6.46 -14.56
CA GLY A 147 -7.11 -5.24 -14.21
C GLY A 147 -6.16 -4.20 -13.60
N ARG A 148 -5.24 -4.61 -12.72
CA ARG A 148 -4.21 -3.72 -12.14
C ARG A 148 -3.26 -3.19 -13.20
N ALA A 149 -2.82 -4.05 -14.12
CA ALA A 149 -1.95 -3.63 -15.21
C ALA A 149 -2.61 -2.56 -16.09
N VAL A 150 -3.87 -2.74 -16.45
CA VAL A 150 -4.63 -1.74 -17.23
C VAL A 150 -4.83 -0.47 -16.43
N LEU A 151 -5.27 -0.57 -15.16
CA LEU A 151 -5.55 0.61 -14.34
C LEU A 151 -4.29 1.48 -14.15
N ASN A 152 -3.13 0.86 -13.93
CA ASN A 152 -1.84 1.56 -13.82
C ASN A 152 -1.43 2.34 -15.08
N THR A 153 -1.98 2.01 -16.26
CA THR A 153 -1.72 2.76 -17.50
C THR A 153 -2.65 3.95 -17.69
N VAL A 154 -3.78 4.02 -16.97
CA VAL A 154 -4.79 5.08 -17.12
C VAL A 154 -4.21 6.48 -16.91
N PRO A 155 -3.41 6.76 -15.86
CA PRO A 155 -2.79 8.08 -15.70
C PRO A 155 -1.89 8.45 -16.89
N GLY A 156 -1.16 7.47 -17.44
CA GLY A 156 -0.31 7.67 -18.61
C GLY A 156 -1.10 8.03 -19.86
N PHE A 157 -2.17 7.28 -20.16
CA PHE A 157 -3.06 7.60 -21.29
C PHE A 157 -3.76 8.95 -21.11
N PHE A 158 -4.15 9.29 -19.88
CA PHE A 158 -4.72 10.60 -19.57
C PHE A 158 -3.71 11.72 -19.86
N ALA A 159 -2.46 11.56 -19.41
CA ALA A 159 -1.39 12.53 -19.69
C ALA A 159 -1.11 12.67 -21.20
N LEU A 160 -1.09 11.56 -21.96
CA LEU A 160 -0.93 11.60 -23.41
C LEU A 160 -2.10 12.29 -24.11
N ALA A 161 -3.33 12.06 -23.66
CA ALA A 161 -4.51 12.74 -24.18
C ALA A 161 -4.44 14.26 -23.91
N LEU A 162 -4.01 14.66 -22.71
CA LEU A 162 -3.78 16.07 -22.39
C LEU A 162 -2.76 16.70 -23.34
N LEU A 163 -1.61 16.03 -23.52
CA LEU A 163 -0.56 16.50 -24.43
C LEU A 163 -1.07 16.64 -25.87
N GLY A 164 -1.81 15.63 -26.37
CA GLY A 164 -2.36 15.64 -27.72
C GLY A 164 -3.33 16.79 -27.97
N VAL A 165 -4.26 17.04 -27.04
CA VAL A 165 -5.22 18.15 -27.14
C VAL A 165 -4.49 19.49 -27.04
N SER A 166 -3.53 19.63 -26.11
CA SER A 166 -2.75 20.86 -26.00
C SER A 166 -1.97 21.16 -27.28
N LEU A 167 -1.25 20.18 -27.85
CA LEU A 167 -0.52 20.33 -29.10
C LEU A 167 -1.43 20.72 -30.26
N TRP A 168 -2.61 20.10 -30.36
CA TRP A 168 -3.60 20.45 -31.39
C TRP A 168 -4.10 21.89 -31.25
N LEU A 169 -4.42 22.33 -30.03
CA LEU A 169 -4.86 23.70 -29.78
C LEU A 169 -3.77 24.73 -30.11
N PHE A 170 -2.52 24.46 -29.70
CA PHE A 170 -1.39 25.32 -30.08
C PHE A 170 -1.21 25.36 -31.60
N TYR A 171 -1.19 24.20 -32.26
CA TYR A 171 -1.05 24.12 -33.72
C TYR A 171 -2.16 24.91 -34.45
N ALA A 172 -3.42 24.80 -34.01
CA ALA A 172 -4.53 25.55 -34.57
C ALA A 172 -4.29 27.07 -34.48
N VAL A 173 -3.87 27.56 -33.31
CA VAL A 173 -3.53 28.98 -33.10
C VAL A 173 -2.36 29.41 -33.99
N PHE A 174 -1.29 28.62 -34.06
CA PHE A 174 -0.11 28.96 -34.85
C PHE A 174 -0.40 28.99 -36.37
N LYS A 175 -1.23 28.05 -36.85
CA LYS A 175 -1.70 28.02 -38.24
C LYS A 175 -2.59 29.21 -38.58
N ASP A 176 -3.56 29.52 -37.72
CA ASP A 176 -4.49 30.63 -37.93
C ASP A 176 -3.77 31.99 -37.92
N ASN A 177 -2.64 32.11 -37.19
CA ASN A 177 -1.78 33.30 -37.21
C ASN A 177 -0.72 33.30 -38.32
N LYS A 178 -0.72 32.31 -39.24
CA LYS A 178 0.26 32.15 -40.34
C LYS A 178 1.73 32.12 -39.87
N ILE A 179 1.98 31.69 -38.64
CA ILE A 179 3.34 31.56 -38.10
C ILE A 179 4.02 30.31 -38.69
N ILE A 180 3.23 29.28 -38.99
CA ILE A 180 3.62 28.05 -39.67
C ILE A 180 2.65 27.81 -40.82
N SER A 181 3.17 27.34 -41.94
CA SER A 181 2.44 27.10 -43.20
C SER A 181 1.58 25.84 -43.15
#